data_AF-A0A838VUD6-F1
#
_entry.id   AF-A0A838VUD6-F1
#
_cell.length_a   1.000
_cell.length_b   1.000
_cell.length_c   1.000
_cell.angle_alpha   90.00
_cell.angle_beta   90.00
_cell.angle_gamma   90.00
#
_symmetry.space_group_name_H-M   'P 1'
#
loop_
_entity.id
_entity.type
_entity.pdbx_description
1 polymer ?
#
loop_
_entity_poly.entity_id
_entity_poly.type
_entity_poly.pdbx_seq_one_letter_code
_entity_poly.pdbx_strand_id
1 'polypeptide(L)'
;MIYNFVIGLALAFLFASSSNLSVLNLLNSLYMAFPTGIEGWTLLLLRVSVGVLFLFHGYPKITHLQLWANGLKMPIYLCFLSAFSMLGGGICLILGLLTPLASVAILGLMAFAMFLEITQGLPFVARDPYLIPDGQYEGPKGKGEPPSWEKAFMYCI
;
A
#
# COMPACT_ATOMS: atom_id res chain seq x y z
N MET A 1 4.56 -25.91 5.78
CA MET A 1 3.96 -25.21 4.62
C MET A 1 4.82 -24.05 4.10
N ILE A 2 5.49 -23.27 4.95
CA ILE A 2 6.33 -22.12 4.54
C ILE A 2 7.56 -22.53 3.71
N TYR A 3 8.17 -23.68 4.03
CA TYR A 3 9.41 -24.14 3.38
C TYR A 3 9.21 -24.48 1.89
N ASN A 4 8.04 -25.02 1.53
CA ASN A 4 7.72 -25.36 0.14
C ASN A 4 7.51 -24.10 -0.72
N PHE A 5 7.02 -23.02 -0.11
CA PHE A 5 6.87 -21.73 -0.78
C PHE A 5 8.22 -21.04 -1.02
N VAL A 6 9.12 -21.10 -0.04
CA VAL A 6 10.49 -20.55 -0.17
C VAL A 6 11.29 -21.31 -1.23
N ILE A 7 11.15 -22.64 -1.29
CA ILE A 7 11.79 -23.48 -2.31
C ILE A 7 11.23 -23.18 -3.70
N GLY A 8 9.91 -22.99 -3.83
CA GLY A 8 9.28 -22.58 -5.09
C GLY A 8 9.75 -21.22 -5.59
N LEU A 9 9.90 -20.24 -4.68
CA LEU A 9 10.39 -18.90 -5.02
C LEU A 9 11.89 -18.93 -5.39
N ALA A 10 12.70 -19.72 -4.69
CA ALA A 10 14.12 -19.91 -4.99
C ALA A 10 14.33 -20.60 -6.35
N LEU A 11 13.51 -21.60 -6.68
CA LEU A 11 13.53 -22.28 -7.98
C LEU A 11 13.09 -21.34 -9.10
N ALA A 12 12.08 -20.49 -8.90
CA ALA A 12 11.67 -19.50 -9.89
C ALA A 12 12.78 -18.47 -10.18
N PHE A 13 13.51 -18.03 -9.14
CA PHE A 13 14.69 -17.16 -9.31
C PHE A 13 15.85 -17.86 -10.03
N LEU A 14 16.09 -19.15 -9.73
CA LEU A 14 17.11 -19.97 -10.41
C LEU A 14 16.77 -20.24 -11.88
N PHE A 15 15.50 -20.47 -12.22
CA PHE A 15 15.04 -20.64 -13.60
C PHE A 15 15.05 -19.33 -14.39
N ALA A 16 14.81 -18.17 -13.75
CA ALA A 16 14.99 -16.86 -14.38
C ALA A 16 16.47 -16.56 -14.69
N SER A 17 17.40 -17.13 -13.90
CA SER A 17 18.84 -16.92 -14.03
C SER A 17 19.53 -17.68 -15.17
N SER A 18 18.82 -18.58 -15.88
CA SER A 18 19.41 -19.43 -16.94
C SER A 18 19.33 -18.83 -18.36
N SER A 19 18.71 -17.66 -18.50
CA SER A 19 18.66 -16.94 -19.77
C SER A 19 19.75 -15.87 -19.81
N ASN A 20 20.37 -15.64 -20.98
CA ASN A 20 21.09 -14.41 -21.29
C ASN A 20 20.08 -13.24 -21.33
N LEU A 21 19.46 -12.96 -20.19
CA LEU A 21 18.44 -11.93 -20.05
C LEU A 21 19.18 -10.62 -19.95
N SER A 22 19.38 -9.97 -21.10
CA SER A 22 19.72 -8.56 -21.07
C SER A 22 18.64 -7.84 -20.25
N VAL A 23 19.04 -6.86 -19.44
CA VAL A 23 18.11 -6.06 -18.62
C VAL A 23 16.96 -5.50 -19.50
N LEU A 24 17.25 -5.19 -20.75
CA LEU A 24 16.29 -4.78 -21.77
C LEU A 24 15.21 -5.83 -22.08
N ASN A 25 15.57 -7.10 -22.21
CA ASN A 25 14.61 -8.18 -22.47
C ASN A 25 13.68 -8.42 -21.27
N LEU A 26 14.21 -8.30 -20.04
CA LEU A 26 13.40 -8.36 -18.83
C LEU A 26 12.43 -7.17 -18.75
N LEU A 27 12.90 -5.96 -19.03
CA LEU A 27 12.03 -4.79 -19.02
C LEU A 27 10.93 -4.89 -20.09
N ASN A 28 11.26 -5.33 -21.31
CA ASN A 28 10.27 -5.53 -22.37
C ASN A 28 9.21 -6.58 -22.00
N SER A 29 9.54 -7.63 -21.24
CA SER A 29 8.55 -8.63 -20.82
C SER A 29 7.60 -8.10 -19.74
N LEU A 30 8.02 -7.09 -18.99
CA LEU A 30 7.21 -6.46 -17.94
C LEU A 30 6.19 -5.45 -18.52
N TYR A 31 6.49 -4.81 -19.65
CA TYR A 31 5.59 -3.86 -20.29
C TYR A 31 4.82 -4.51 -21.45
N MET A 32 3.54 -4.80 -21.23
CA MET A 32 2.64 -5.15 -22.33
C MET A 32 2.27 -3.90 -23.15
N ALA A 33 1.87 -4.11 -24.41
CA ALA A 33 1.36 -3.02 -25.24
C ALA A 33 0.17 -2.34 -24.55
N PHE A 34 0.20 -1.01 -24.46
CA PHE A 34 -0.89 -0.25 -23.86
C PHE A 34 -2.10 -0.22 -24.81
N PRO A 35 -3.31 -0.57 -24.32
CA PRO A 35 -4.51 -0.44 -25.12
C PRO A 35 -4.75 1.03 -25.46
N THR A 36 -5.24 1.28 -26.67
CA THR A 36 -5.54 2.64 -27.15
C THR A 36 -7.02 2.97 -26.98
N GLY A 37 -7.39 4.25 -27.15
CA GLY A 37 -8.79 4.68 -27.00
C GLY A 37 -9.25 4.76 -25.54
N ILE A 38 -10.53 4.51 -25.30
CA ILE A 38 -11.17 4.69 -23.97
C ILE A 38 -10.55 3.75 -22.93
N GLU A 39 -10.20 2.52 -23.31
CA GLU A 39 -9.56 1.54 -22.42
C GLU A 39 -8.24 2.08 -21.87
N GLY A 40 -7.38 2.63 -22.74
CA GLY A 40 -6.12 3.25 -22.35
C GLY A 40 -6.30 4.41 -21.38
N TRP A 41 -7.25 5.32 -21.67
CA TRP A 41 -7.57 6.44 -20.78
C TRP A 41 -8.10 5.98 -19.42
N THR A 42 -8.93 4.94 -19.39
CA THR A 42 -9.51 4.41 -18.16
C THR A 42 -8.45 3.77 -17.27
N LEU A 43 -7.54 2.99 -17.88
CA LEU A 43 -6.39 2.41 -17.17
C LEU A 43 -5.40 3.49 -16.71
N LEU A 44 -5.18 4.52 -17.51
CA LEU A 44 -4.34 5.67 -17.11
C LEU A 44 -4.95 6.38 -15.90
N LEU A 45 -6.25 6.68 -15.93
CA LEU A 45 -6.97 7.31 -14.84
C LEU A 45 -6.90 6.46 -13.56
N LEU A 46 -7.16 5.15 -13.67
CA LEU A 46 -7.05 4.22 -12.56
C LEU A 46 -5.63 4.25 -11.97
N ARG A 47 -4.60 4.13 -12.82
CA ARG A 47 -3.20 4.09 -12.42
C ARG A 47 -2.80 5.35 -11.65
N VAL A 48 -3.10 6.51 -12.20
CA VAL A 48 -2.78 7.81 -11.58
C VAL A 48 -3.56 7.99 -10.27
N SER A 49 -4.86 7.66 -10.26
CA SER A 49 -5.71 7.80 -9.06
C SER A 49 -5.22 6.92 -7.92
N VAL A 50 -4.87 5.65 -8.19
CA VAL A 50 -4.29 4.74 -7.20
C VAL A 50 -2.95 5.28 -6.70
N GLY A 51 -2.10 5.79 -7.60
CA GLY A 51 -0.81 6.38 -7.21
C GLY A 51 -0.97 7.58 -6.28
N VAL A 52 -1.90 8.49 -6.57
CA VAL A 52 -2.22 9.65 -5.72
C VAL A 52 -2.78 9.20 -4.36
N LEU A 53 -3.66 8.19 -4.33
CA LEU A 53 -4.19 7.64 -3.09
C LEU A 53 -3.07 7.13 -2.19
N PHE A 54 -2.11 6.38 -2.73
CA PHE A 54 -0.96 5.89 -1.94
C PHE A 54 0.01 6.99 -1.52
N LEU A 55 0.11 8.09 -2.26
CA LEU A 55 0.84 9.28 -1.81
C LEU A 55 0.20 9.88 -0.56
N PHE A 56 -1.11 10.15 -0.60
CA PHE A 56 -1.84 10.71 0.54
C PHE A 56 -1.92 9.74 1.71
N HIS A 57 -1.96 8.44 1.46
CA HIS A 57 -1.99 7.44 2.52
C HIS A 57 -0.61 7.18 3.14
N GLY A 58 0.45 7.20 2.33
CA GLY A 58 1.83 6.96 2.75
C GLY A 58 2.49 8.15 3.45
N TYR A 59 2.14 9.38 3.05
CA TYR A 59 2.73 10.60 3.60
C TYR A 59 2.61 10.72 5.13
N PRO A 60 1.40 10.65 5.74
CA PRO A 60 1.28 10.75 7.20
C PRO A 60 1.97 9.59 7.93
N LYS A 61 2.09 8.42 7.29
CA LYS A 61 2.75 7.25 7.85
C LYS A 61 4.27 7.37 7.89
N ILE A 62 4.87 8.07 6.92
CA ILE A 62 6.32 8.31 6.94
C ILE A 62 6.68 9.47 7.88
N THR A 63 5.83 10.49 7.96
CA THR A 63 6.07 11.65 8.86
C THR A 63 5.85 11.29 10.32
N HIS A 64 4.88 10.43 10.64
CA HIS A 64 4.53 10.00 12.01
C HIS A 64 4.85 8.53 12.26
N LEU A 65 6.02 8.09 11.78
CA LEU A 65 6.37 6.67 11.71
C LEU A 65 6.40 5.96 13.07
N GLN A 66 6.98 6.60 14.10
CA GLN A 66 7.02 6.03 15.46
C GLN A 66 5.63 5.85 16.05
N LEU A 67 4.76 6.85 15.88
CA LEU A 67 3.38 6.80 16.37
C LEU A 67 2.62 5.66 15.69
N TRP A 68 2.76 5.54 14.38
CA TRP A 68 2.10 4.48 13.62
C TRP A 68 2.63 3.08 13.99
N ALA A 69 3.95 2.93 14.13
CA ALA A 69 4.57 1.66 14.54
C ALA A 69 4.08 1.21 15.93
N ASN A 70 4.01 2.15 16.88
CA ASN A 70 3.49 1.89 18.22
C ASN A 70 2.00 1.51 18.19
N GLY A 71 1.18 2.20 17.39
CA GLY A 71 -0.23 1.89 17.21
C GLY A 71 -0.49 0.50 16.64
N LEU A 72 0.35 0.06 15.70
CA LEU A 72 0.29 -1.30 15.14
C LEU A 72 0.98 -2.37 16.01
N LYS A 73 1.72 -1.98 17.05
CA LYS A 73 2.62 -2.86 17.83
C LYS A 73 3.59 -3.62 16.92
N MET A 74 4.11 -2.94 15.91
CA MET A 74 5.00 -3.50 14.89
C MET A 74 6.36 -2.81 14.94
N PRO A 75 7.45 -3.50 14.54
CA PRO A 75 8.76 -2.89 14.53
C PRO A 75 8.82 -1.77 13.49
N ILE A 76 9.51 -0.69 13.86
CA ILE A 76 9.57 0.56 13.08
C ILE A 76 10.12 0.35 11.66
N TYR A 77 11.06 -0.58 11.47
CA TYR A 77 11.66 -0.82 10.14
C TYR A 77 10.66 -1.42 9.14
N LEU A 78 9.71 -2.26 9.59
CA LEU A 78 8.66 -2.79 8.72
C LEU A 78 7.65 -1.71 8.35
N CYS A 79 7.33 -0.83 9.31
CA CYS A 79 6.50 0.34 9.03
C CYS A 79 7.20 1.27 8.05
N PHE A 80 8.51 1.51 8.20
CA PHE A 80 9.28 2.34 7.28
C PHE A 80 9.24 1.78 5.86
N LEU A 81 9.52 0.47 5.71
CA LEU A 81 9.50 -0.19 4.42
C LEU A 81 8.12 -0.09 3.76
N SER A 82 7.05 -0.27 4.54
CA SER A 82 5.67 -0.09 4.07
C SER A 82 5.39 1.34 3.62
N ALA A 83 5.69 2.34 4.45
CA ALA A 83 5.46 3.76 4.12
C ALA A 83 6.28 4.20 2.90
N PHE A 84 7.54 3.79 2.82
CA PHE A 84 8.41 4.03 1.67
C PHE A 84 7.86 3.38 0.40
N SER A 85 7.43 2.13 0.47
CA SER A 85 6.83 1.43 -0.67
C SER A 85 5.51 2.04 -1.13
N MET A 86 4.69 2.59 -0.22
CA MET A 86 3.48 3.35 -0.60
C MET A 86 3.84 4.63 -1.34
N LEU A 87 4.78 5.42 -0.83
CA LEU A 87 5.18 6.67 -1.46
C LEU A 87 5.91 6.43 -2.79
N GLY A 88 6.95 5.61 -2.78
CA GLY A 88 7.73 5.28 -3.98
C GLY A 88 6.88 4.56 -5.02
N GLY A 89 6.07 3.58 -4.62
CA GLY A 89 5.13 2.89 -5.49
C GLY A 89 4.10 3.84 -6.10
N GLY A 90 3.56 4.76 -5.29
CA GLY A 90 2.62 5.79 -5.75
C GLY A 90 3.22 6.71 -6.81
N ILE A 91 4.44 7.20 -6.60
CA ILE A 91 5.17 8.03 -7.59
C ILE A 91 5.41 7.24 -8.88
N CYS A 92 5.89 6.00 -8.76
CA CYS A 92 6.11 5.10 -9.89
C CYS A 92 4.83 4.87 -10.71
N LEU A 93 3.68 4.66 -10.05
CA LEU A 93 2.39 4.52 -10.72
C LEU A 93 1.98 5.81 -11.45
N ILE A 94 2.12 6.98 -10.84
CA ILE A 94 1.76 8.26 -11.48
C ILE A 94 2.59 8.45 -12.76
N LEU A 95 3.91 8.34 -12.64
CA LEU A 95 4.84 8.55 -13.75
C LEU A 95 4.81 7.43 -14.80
N GLY A 96 4.26 6.25 -14.47
CA GLY A 96 4.27 5.09 -15.35
C GLY A 96 5.63 4.37 -15.36
N LEU A 97 6.44 4.54 -14.32
CA LEU A 97 7.76 3.90 -14.18
C LEU A 97 7.65 2.60 -13.38
N LEU A 98 8.21 1.52 -13.93
CA LEU A 98 8.24 0.18 -13.33
C LEU A 98 6.87 -0.22 -12.76
N THR A 99 5.78 0.09 -13.49
CA THR A 99 4.41 -0.08 -13.02
C THR A 99 4.08 -1.49 -12.53
N PRO A 100 4.59 -2.59 -13.15
CA PRO A 100 4.33 -3.93 -12.62
C PRO A 100 4.99 -4.16 -11.27
N LEU A 101 6.22 -3.67 -11.09
CA LEU A 101 6.95 -3.81 -9.83
C LEU A 101 6.32 -2.97 -8.72
N ALA A 102 5.95 -1.73 -9.02
CA ALA A 102 5.20 -0.86 -8.11
C ALA A 102 3.86 -1.49 -7.70
N SER A 103 3.15 -2.08 -8.66
CA SER A 103 1.87 -2.77 -8.40
C SER A 103 2.05 -4.00 -7.52
N VAL A 104 3.09 -4.82 -7.75
CA VAL A 104 3.38 -5.98 -6.89
C VAL A 104 3.73 -5.56 -5.47
N ALA A 105 4.51 -4.49 -5.30
CA ALA A 105 4.81 -3.95 -3.98
C ALA A 105 3.53 -3.51 -3.25
N ILE A 106 2.68 -2.70 -3.91
CA ILE A 106 1.40 -2.24 -3.37
C ILE A 106 0.46 -3.41 -3.06
N LEU A 107 0.37 -4.40 -3.95
CA LEU A 107 -0.43 -5.62 -3.74
C LEU A 107 0.01 -6.35 -2.47
N GLY A 108 1.33 -6.53 -2.28
CA GLY A 108 1.88 -7.15 -1.07
C GLY A 108 1.51 -6.38 0.20
N LEU A 109 1.56 -5.04 0.16
CA LEU A 109 1.16 -4.20 1.28
C LEU A 109 -0.33 -4.33 1.60
N MET A 110 -1.20 -4.34 0.59
CA MET A 110 -2.65 -4.49 0.78
C MET A 110 -3.02 -5.89 1.27
N ALA A 111 -2.37 -6.94 0.76
CA ALA A 111 -2.56 -8.30 1.25
C ALA A 111 -2.17 -8.42 2.73
N PHE A 112 -1.05 -7.80 3.13
CA PHE A 112 -0.64 -7.81 4.53
C PHE A 112 -1.56 -6.96 5.42
N ALA A 113 -2.01 -5.79 4.94
CA ALA A 113 -2.98 -4.97 5.65
C ALA A 113 -4.29 -5.72 5.90
N MET A 114 -4.83 -6.38 4.86
CA MET A 114 -6.03 -7.22 4.96
C MET A 114 -5.83 -8.37 5.95
N PHE A 115 -4.66 -9.03 5.93
CA PHE A 115 -4.34 -10.07 6.90
C PHE A 115 -4.36 -9.54 8.34
N LEU A 116 -3.79 -8.36 8.59
CA LEU A 116 -3.83 -7.73 9.92
C LEU A 116 -5.26 -7.41 10.34
N GLU A 117 -6.08 -6.84 9.46
CA GLU A 117 -7.48 -6.51 9.77
C GLU A 117 -8.31 -7.75 10.12
N ILE A 118 -8.17 -8.83 9.33
CA ILE A 118 -8.87 -10.09 9.56
C ILE A 118 -8.43 -10.72 10.88
N THR A 119 -7.12 -10.76 11.16
CA THR A 119 -6.60 -11.37 12.39
C THR A 119 -6.91 -10.57 13.65
N GLN A 120 -7.07 -9.25 13.54
CA GLN A 120 -7.49 -8.37 14.63
C GLN A 120 -9.01 -8.31 14.83
N GLY A 121 -9.79 -8.91 13.93
CA GLY A 121 -11.26 -8.88 13.97
C GLY A 121 -11.82 -7.48 13.75
N LEU A 122 -11.08 -6.62 13.04
CA LEU A 122 -11.54 -5.27 12.70
C LEU A 122 -12.58 -5.35 11.58
N PRO A 123 -13.59 -4.47 11.59
CA PRO A 123 -14.57 -4.43 10.52
C PRO A 123 -13.90 -3.94 9.23
N PHE A 124 -14.28 -4.55 8.09
CA PHE A 124 -13.77 -4.14 6.76
C PHE A 124 -14.09 -2.67 6.43
N VAL A 125 -15.22 -2.17 6.94
CA VAL A 125 -15.58 -0.76 6.90
C VAL A 125 -15.61 -0.25 8.32
N ALA A 126 -14.83 0.79 8.62
CA ALA A 126 -14.85 1.39 9.94
C ALA A 126 -16.27 1.86 10.30
N ARG A 127 -16.67 1.64 11.55
CA ARG A 127 -17.96 2.09 12.06
C ARG A 127 -18.04 3.61 11.95
N ASP A 128 -19.23 4.12 11.65
CA ASP A 128 -19.47 5.57 11.61
C ASP A 128 -18.92 6.19 12.91
N PRO A 129 -18.01 7.19 12.82
CA PRO A 129 -17.49 7.89 13.98
C PRO A 129 -18.59 8.33 14.95
N TYR A 130 -19.75 8.77 14.46
CA TYR A 130 -20.88 9.23 15.27
C TYR A 130 -21.65 8.10 15.99
N LEU A 131 -21.33 6.84 15.69
CA LEU A 131 -21.91 5.65 16.34
C LEU A 131 -20.94 4.98 17.33
N ILE A 132 -19.80 5.60 17.63
CA ILE A 132 -18.84 5.12 18.63
C ILE A 132 -19.41 5.40 20.04
N PRO A 133 -19.52 4.38 20.93
CA PRO A 133 -19.99 4.59 22.29
C PRO A 133 -19.16 5.63 23.07
N ASP A 134 -19.83 6.42 23.91
CA ASP A 134 -19.17 7.41 24.76
C ASP A 134 -18.00 6.80 25.55
N GLY A 135 -16.82 7.41 25.44
CA GLY A 135 -15.59 6.97 26.11
C GLY A 135 -14.70 6.00 25.33
N GLN A 136 -15.11 5.53 24.15
CA GLN A 136 -14.24 4.72 23.26
C GLN A 136 -13.35 5.56 22.32
N TYR A 137 -13.64 6.86 22.20
CA TYR A 137 -12.81 7.80 21.43
C TYR A 137 -12.76 9.15 22.15
N GLU A 138 -11.61 9.49 22.73
CA GLU A 138 -11.32 10.83 23.23
C GLU A 138 -10.37 11.50 22.25
N GLY A 139 -10.88 12.48 21.50
CA GLY A 139 -10.05 13.24 20.57
C GLY A 139 -8.90 13.96 21.29
N PRO A 140 -7.88 14.46 20.56
CA PRO A 140 -6.71 15.13 21.14
C PRO A 140 -7.01 16.35 22.03
N LYS A 141 -8.25 16.84 22.06
CA LYS A 141 -8.72 17.97 22.86
C LYS A 141 -9.75 17.59 23.95
N GLY A 142 -9.87 16.31 24.30
CA GLY A 142 -10.99 15.78 25.10
C GLY A 142 -12.27 15.62 24.26
N LYS A 143 -13.39 15.22 24.89
CA LYS A 143 -14.71 14.93 24.26
C LYS A 143 -15.06 15.93 23.16
N GLY A 144 -14.66 15.61 21.94
CA GLY A 144 -14.91 16.39 20.73
C GLY A 144 -15.52 15.45 19.72
N GLU A 145 -16.29 16.02 18.78
CA GLU A 145 -16.94 15.22 17.75
C GLU A 145 -15.93 14.28 17.08
N PRO A 146 -16.27 12.99 16.96
CA PRO A 146 -15.38 12.01 16.37
C PRO A 146 -15.08 12.47 14.94
N PRO A 147 -13.81 12.42 14.49
CA PRO A 147 -13.42 13.01 13.23
C PRO A 147 -14.25 12.37 12.11
N SER A 148 -15.04 13.18 11.41
CA SER A 148 -15.56 12.77 10.10
C SER A 148 -14.38 12.32 9.25
N TRP A 149 -14.61 11.43 8.29
CA TRP A 149 -13.56 10.88 7.41
C TRP A 149 -12.62 11.93 6.80
N GLU A 150 -13.08 13.17 6.66
CA GLU A 150 -12.31 14.35 6.23
C GLU A 150 -11.32 14.87 7.30
N LYS A 151 -11.67 14.81 8.59
CA LYS A 151 -10.82 15.27 9.69
C LYS A 151 -9.75 14.26 10.11
N ALA A 152 -9.92 12.97 9.83
CA ALA A 152 -8.89 11.96 10.13
C ALA A 152 -7.58 12.20 9.33
N PHE A 153 -7.68 12.78 8.13
CA PHE A 153 -6.52 13.26 7.37
C PHE A 153 -5.95 14.59 7.91
N MET A 154 -6.79 15.43 8.53
CA MET A 154 -6.42 16.76 9.02
C MET A 154 -5.68 16.77 10.37
N TYR A 155 -5.79 15.69 11.16
CA TYR A 155 -5.08 15.54 12.45
C TYR A 155 -3.72 14.85 12.34
N CYS A 156 -3.23 14.59 11.13
CA CYS A 156 -1.83 14.22 10.88
C CYS A 156 -0.93 15.43 10.59
N ILE A 157 -1.36 16.65 10.96
CA ILE A 157 -0.58 17.89 10.86
C ILE A 157 -0.40 18.48 12.25
#